data_AF-A0A662SLA1-F1
#
_entry.id   AF-A0A662SLA1-F1
#
_cell.length_a   1.000
_cell.length_b   1.000
_cell.length_c   1.000
_cell.angle_alpha   90.00
_cell.angle_beta   90.00
_cell.angle_gamma   90.00
#
_symmetry.space_group_name_H-M   'P 1'
#
loop_
_entity.id
_entity.type
_entity.pdbx_description
1 polymer ?
#
loop_
_entity_poly.entity_id
_entity_poly.type
_entity_poly.pdbx_seq_one_letter_code
_entity_poly.pdbx_strand_id
1 'polypeptide(L)'
;MLRRTSIPLFWGENGAELLNAKELWGKSTSEIDSILKKRHGKDVSVACIGPAGEKLVKYACIKGFHAFVNAFTDRIRYHRSDLWYKLVDIVKAYREKIAFCVVDAVTAMEGDGPIHGLPVHMGLIIAGDDPVATDSIAAVTIGYKAPYIEIGPIAIPMPGGLV
;
A
#
# COMPACT_ATOMS: atom_id res chain seq x y z
N MET A 1 -16.99 29.20 1.24
CA MET A 1 -16.72 27.98 0.44
C MET A 1 -15.27 28.06 -0.05
N LEU A 2 -14.33 27.39 0.62
CA LEU A 2 -12.90 27.42 0.21
C LEU A 2 -12.77 26.70 -1.14
N ARG A 3 -12.45 27.45 -2.20
CA ARG A 3 -12.01 26.86 -3.47
C ARG A 3 -10.68 26.14 -3.18
N ARG A 4 -10.71 24.82 -3.06
CA ARG A 4 -9.50 23.99 -2.91
C ARG A 4 -8.75 24.02 -4.24
N THR A 5 -7.87 25.00 -4.42
CA THR A 5 -6.88 24.98 -5.49
C THR A 5 -5.85 23.91 -5.14
N SER A 6 -5.67 22.90 -5.99
CA SER A 6 -4.61 21.90 -5.82
C SER A 6 -3.26 22.55 -6.16
N ILE A 7 -2.40 22.69 -5.14
CA ILE A 7 -1.09 23.32 -5.25
C ILE A 7 -0.03 22.27 -4.88
N PRO A 8 0.67 21.66 -5.85
CA PRO A 8 1.84 20.83 -5.62
C PRO A 8 3.01 21.69 -5.16
N LEU A 9 3.91 21.06 -4.40
CA LEU A 9 5.25 21.56 -4.16
C LEU A 9 6.21 20.89 -5.14
N PHE A 10 6.95 21.69 -5.90
CA PHE A 10 8.08 21.24 -6.70
C PHE A 10 9.37 21.74 -6.02
N TRP A 11 10.39 20.89 -5.97
CA TRP A 11 11.72 21.24 -5.46
C TRP A 11 12.76 20.92 -6.53
N GLY A 12 13.47 21.95 -7.00
CA GLY A 12 14.53 21.84 -8.01
C GLY A 12 15.86 22.43 -7.52
N GLU A 13 16.83 22.52 -8.42
CA GLU A 13 18.18 23.02 -8.11
C GLU A 13 18.19 24.46 -7.58
N ASN A 14 17.19 25.27 -7.93
CA ASN A 14 17.05 26.66 -7.51
C ASN A 14 16.10 26.87 -6.32
N GLY A 15 15.70 25.79 -5.64
CA GLY A 15 14.85 25.83 -4.45
C GLY A 15 13.43 25.28 -4.67
N ALA A 16 12.52 25.64 -3.76
CA ALA A 16 11.12 25.18 -3.78
C ALA A 16 10.20 26.18 -4.46
N GLU A 17 9.31 25.68 -5.31
CA GLU A 17 8.25 26.44 -5.94
C GLU A 17 6.89 25.78 -5.73
N LEU A 18 5.88 26.59 -5.46
CA LEU A 18 4.48 26.16 -5.44
C LEU A 18 3.89 26.34 -6.83
N LEU A 19 3.52 25.22 -7.47
CA LEU A 19 2.96 25.23 -8.82
C LEU A 19 1.47 24.92 -8.77
N ASN A 20 0.76 25.11 -9.88
CA ASN A 20 -0.65 24.70 -10.01
C ASN A 20 -0.73 23.24 -10.48
N ALA A 21 -1.53 22.38 -9.84
CA ALA A 21 -1.81 21.01 -10.29
C ALA A 21 -3.28 20.73 -10.53
N LYS A 22 -4.06 21.71 -10.97
CA LYS A 22 -5.46 21.47 -11.29
C LYS A 22 -5.63 20.35 -12.31
N GLU A 23 -4.71 20.25 -13.26
CA GLU A 23 -4.70 19.22 -14.31
C GLU A 23 -4.23 17.83 -13.84
N LEU A 24 -3.58 17.72 -12.68
CA LEU A 24 -3.19 16.42 -12.12
C LEU A 24 -4.32 15.79 -11.30
N TRP A 25 -5.31 16.58 -10.90
CA TRP A 25 -6.41 16.13 -10.05
C TRP A 25 -7.26 15.06 -10.75
N GLY A 26 -7.63 14.02 -10.01
CA GLY A 26 -8.41 12.89 -10.48
C GLY A 26 -7.60 11.84 -11.25
N LYS A 27 -6.30 12.08 -11.48
CA LYS A 27 -5.43 11.12 -12.18
C LYS A 27 -4.90 10.06 -11.24
N SER A 28 -4.63 8.86 -11.77
CA SER A 28 -3.92 7.84 -11.02
C SER A 28 -2.48 8.27 -10.71
N THR A 29 -1.94 7.75 -9.61
CA THR A 29 -0.54 8.02 -9.21
C THR A 29 0.47 7.76 -10.34
N SER A 30 0.25 6.71 -11.15
CA SER A 30 1.14 6.36 -12.27
C SER A 30 1.05 7.35 -13.44
N GLU A 31 -0.15 7.89 -13.72
CA GLU A 31 -0.32 8.96 -14.71
C GLU A 31 0.37 10.24 -14.23
N ILE A 32 0.24 10.59 -12.95
CA ILE A 32 0.90 11.76 -12.35
C ILE A 32 2.41 11.65 -12.49
N ASP A 33 3.02 10.52 -12.13
CA ASP A 33 4.47 10.30 -12.30
C ASP A 33 4.89 10.48 -13.76
N SER A 34 4.15 9.88 -14.70
CA SER A 34 4.42 10.00 -16.13
C SER A 34 4.34 11.45 -16.63
N ILE A 35 3.35 12.21 -16.17
CA ILE A 35 3.17 13.61 -16.56
C ILE A 35 4.29 14.49 -15.99
N LEU A 36 4.64 14.32 -14.72
CA LEU A 36 5.66 15.12 -14.05
C LEU A 36 7.06 14.83 -14.61
N LYS A 37 7.39 13.57 -14.89
CA LYS A 37 8.65 13.21 -15.56
C LYS A 37 8.76 13.75 -16.99
N LYS A 38 7.64 13.81 -17.72
CA LYS A 38 7.62 14.46 -19.04
C LYS A 38 7.91 15.96 -18.97
N ARG A 39 7.55 16.61 -17.87
CA ARG A 39 7.73 18.07 -17.68
C ARG A 39 9.08 18.44 -17.12
N HIS A 40 9.55 17.69 -16.13
CA HIS A 40 10.71 18.07 -15.32
C HIS A 40 11.93 17.17 -15.55
N GLY A 41 11.83 16.20 -16.48
CA GLY A 41 12.90 15.25 -16.79
C GLY A 41 12.70 13.89 -16.10
N LYS A 42 13.38 12.86 -16.60
CA LYS A 42 13.21 11.48 -16.11
C LYS A 42 13.84 11.22 -14.74
N ASP A 43 14.78 12.08 -14.33
CA ASP A 43 15.58 11.93 -13.11
C ASP A 43 14.91 12.54 -11.87
N VAL A 44 13.70 13.11 -12.01
CA VAL A 44 12.95 13.65 -10.88
C VAL A 44 12.27 12.55 -10.08
N SER A 45 12.29 12.70 -8.76
CA SER A 45 11.55 11.84 -7.84
C SER A 45 10.16 12.41 -7.57
N VAL A 46 9.13 11.61 -7.84
CA VAL A 46 7.73 12.00 -7.61
C VAL A 46 7.17 11.31 -6.38
N ALA A 47 6.59 12.11 -5.47
CA ALA A 47 5.69 11.67 -4.42
C ALA A 47 4.31 12.29 -4.67
N CYS A 48 3.27 11.48 -4.77
CA CYS A 48 1.92 11.97 -5.03
C CYS A 48 0.84 11.12 -4.36
N ILE A 49 -0.36 11.68 -4.22
CA ILE A 49 -1.58 10.96 -3.83
C ILE A 49 -2.39 10.62 -5.08
N GLY A 50 -3.21 9.58 -4.99
CA GLY A 50 -4.22 9.26 -5.99
C GLY A 50 -5.62 9.79 -5.62
N PRO A 51 -6.66 9.42 -6.40
CA PRO A 51 -8.03 9.87 -6.17
C PRO A 51 -8.59 9.52 -4.78
N ALA A 52 -8.09 8.46 -4.14
CA ALA A 52 -8.45 8.12 -2.77
C ALA A 52 -8.02 9.21 -1.76
N GLY A 53 -6.80 9.74 -1.91
CA GLY A 53 -6.31 10.85 -1.07
C GLY A 53 -7.04 12.15 -1.35
N GLU A 54 -7.35 12.42 -2.62
CA GLU A 54 -8.15 13.57 -3.05
C GLU A 54 -9.56 13.56 -2.43
N LYS A 55 -10.14 12.38 -2.25
CA LYS A 55 -11.46 12.15 -1.63
C LYS A 55 -11.42 11.94 -0.12
N LEU A 56 -10.25 12.11 0.52
CA LEU A 56 -10.07 11.94 1.98
C LEU A 56 -10.45 10.54 2.48
N VAL A 57 -10.18 9.50 1.70
CA VAL A 57 -10.30 8.11 2.18
C VAL A 57 -9.33 7.93 3.35
N LYS A 58 -9.83 7.41 4.48
CA LYS A 58 -9.11 7.35 5.76
C LYS A 58 -7.75 6.65 5.71
N TYR A 59 -7.60 5.69 4.80
CA TYR A 59 -6.40 4.88 4.59
C TYR A 59 -5.75 5.16 3.22
N ALA A 60 -5.94 6.36 2.67
CA ALA A 60 -5.21 6.77 1.48
C ALA A 60 -3.73 7.00 1.80
N CYS A 61 -2.85 6.47 0.95
CA CYS A 61 -1.41 6.59 1.09
C CYS A 61 -0.83 7.66 0.15
N ILE A 62 0.36 8.14 0.51
CA ILE A 62 1.25 8.85 -0.41
C ILE A 62 2.10 7.79 -1.13
N LYS A 63 2.16 7.87 -2.45
CA LYS A 63 3.01 6.99 -3.26
C LYS A 63 4.29 7.71 -3.65
N GLY A 64 5.42 7.24 -3.13
CA GLY A 64 6.74 7.58 -3.63
C GLY A 64 7.13 6.63 -4.77
N PHE A 65 7.48 7.17 -5.93
CA PHE A 65 7.96 6.39 -7.08
C PHE A 65 9.47 6.15 -7.06
N HIS A 66 10.20 6.74 -6.11
CA HIS A 66 11.66 6.62 -6.04
C HIS A 66 12.08 6.42 -4.59
N ALA A 67 12.70 5.28 -4.34
CA ALA A 67 13.45 4.91 -3.15
C ALA A 67 14.71 4.17 -3.66
N PHE A 68 15.38 3.35 -2.84
CA PHE A 68 16.55 2.55 -3.26
C PHE A 68 16.32 1.66 -4.49
N VAL A 69 15.07 1.39 -4.86
CA VAL A 69 14.68 0.57 -6.01
C VAL A 69 13.90 1.39 -7.03
N ASN A 70 14.20 1.19 -8.31
CA ASN A 70 13.52 1.88 -9.41
C ASN A 70 12.10 1.31 -9.58
N ALA A 71 11.08 2.17 -9.44
CA ALA A 71 9.68 1.73 -9.46
C ALA A 71 9.17 1.20 -10.81
N PHE A 72 9.94 1.31 -11.89
CA PHE A 72 9.55 0.88 -13.25
C PHE A 72 10.32 -0.34 -13.73
N THR A 73 11.61 -0.47 -13.38
CA THR A 73 12.41 -1.64 -13.74
C THR A 73 12.39 -2.69 -12.63
N ASP A 74 12.69 -2.27 -11.41
CA ASP A 74 12.94 -3.17 -10.29
C ASP A 74 11.63 -3.59 -9.65
N ARG A 75 10.67 -2.65 -9.55
CA ARG A 75 9.32 -2.99 -9.08
C ARG A 75 8.77 -4.16 -9.88
N ILE A 76 8.71 -4.09 -11.21
CA ILE A 76 8.09 -5.17 -12.00
C ILE A 76 8.82 -6.51 -11.76
N ARG A 77 10.14 -6.49 -11.62
CA ARG A 77 10.95 -7.67 -11.33
C ARG A 77 10.67 -8.29 -9.95
N TYR A 78 10.43 -7.45 -8.93
CA TYR A 78 10.24 -7.88 -7.54
C TYR A 78 8.78 -7.87 -7.07
N HIS A 79 7.85 -7.39 -7.90
CA HIS A 79 6.44 -7.24 -7.59
C HIS A 79 5.68 -8.44 -8.17
N ARG A 80 5.07 -9.21 -7.25
CA ARG A 80 4.17 -10.36 -7.44
C ARG A 80 4.77 -11.75 -7.57
N SER A 81 6.03 -11.96 -7.94
CA SER A 81 6.50 -13.35 -8.15
C SER A 81 6.79 -14.11 -6.86
N ASP A 82 7.30 -13.41 -5.84
CA ASP A 82 7.89 -14.02 -4.64
C ASP A 82 7.76 -13.16 -3.38
N LEU A 83 6.93 -12.09 -3.43
CA LEU A 83 6.81 -11.14 -2.33
C LEU A 83 6.43 -11.84 -1.01
N TRP A 84 5.57 -12.85 -1.09
CA TRP A 84 5.19 -13.65 0.07
C TRP A 84 6.38 -14.38 0.72
N TYR A 85 7.31 -14.94 -0.05
CA TYR A 85 8.50 -15.59 0.51
C TYR A 85 9.38 -14.60 1.25
N LYS A 86 9.62 -13.42 0.66
CA LYS A 86 10.38 -12.34 1.30
C LYS A 86 9.73 -11.85 2.58
N LEU A 87 8.41 -11.69 2.57
CA LEU A 87 7.66 -11.30 3.77
C LEU A 87 7.76 -12.38 4.85
N VAL A 88 7.67 -13.65 4.48
CA VAL A 88 7.83 -14.76 5.43
C VAL A 88 9.22 -14.79 6.02
N ASP A 89 10.28 -14.56 5.23
CA ASP A 89 11.66 -14.52 5.75
C ASP A 89 11.86 -13.35 6.70
N ILE A 90 11.33 -12.16 6.39
CA ILE A 90 11.34 -11.00 7.29
C ILE A 90 10.58 -11.33 8.57
N VAL A 91 9.36 -11.86 8.47
CA VAL A 91 8.55 -12.22 9.63
C VAL A 91 9.28 -13.26 10.48
N LYS A 92 9.90 -14.29 9.90
CA LYS A 92 10.70 -15.28 10.63
C LYS A 92 11.87 -14.63 11.39
N ALA A 93 12.60 -13.72 10.75
CA ALA A 93 13.75 -13.06 11.36
C ALA A 93 13.37 -12.10 12.51
N TYR A 94 12.14 -11.58 12.52
CA TYR A 94 11.68 -10.58 13.48
C TYR A 94 10.54 -11.05 14.39
N ARG A 95 9.98 -12.25 14.20
CA ARG A 95 8.79 -12.75 14.91
C ARG A 95 8.93 -12.61 16.42
N GLU A 96 10.05 -13.07 16.96
CA GLU A 96 10.34 -13.02 18.40
C GLU A 96 10.55 -11.60 18.94
N LYS A 97 10.77 -10.61 18.05
CA LYS A 97 10.90 -9.20 18.40
C LYS A 97 9.57 -8.45 18.30
N ILE A 98 8.55 -9.05 17.70
CA ILE A 98 7.21 -8.46 17.60
C ILE A 98 6.49 -8.78 18.90
N ALA A 99 6.36 -7.80 19.78
CA ALA A 99 5.67 -7.97 21.06
C ALA A 99 4.15 -7.99 20.91
N PHE A 100 3.61 -7.32 19.88
CA PHE A 100 2.18 -7.14 19.69
C PHE A 100 1.85 -6.73 18.26
N CYS A 101 0.78 -7.29 17.71
CA CYS A 101 0.22 -7.01 16.40
C CYS A 101 -1.23 -6.57 16.56
N VAL A 102 -1.64 -5.53 15.82
CA VAL A 102 -3.01 -5.00 15.80
C VAL A 102 -3.45 -4.84 14.37
N VAL A 103 -4.64 -5.36 14.06
CA VAL A 103 -5.37 -5.12 12.81
C VAL A 103 -6.54 -4.20 13.12
N ASP A 104 -6.49 -2.98 12.59
CA ASP A 104 -7.63 -2.08 12.56
C ASP A 104 -8.59 -2.51 11.46
N ALA A 105 -9.64 -3.22 11.87
CA ALA A 105 -10.74 -3.64 11.02
C ALA A 105 -12.02 -2.87 11.35
N VAL A 106 -11.93 -1.61 11.81
CA VAL A 106 -13.14 -0.81 12.05
C VAL A 106 -13.89 -0.58 10.73
N THR A 107 -13.14 -0.26 9.68
CA THR A 107 -13.64 -0.17 8.31
C THR A 107 -12.74 -1.01 7.41
N ALA A 108 -13.30 -2.07 6.82
CA ALA A 108 -12.65 -2.92 5.85
C ALA A 108 -13.18 -2.62 4.43
N MET A 109 -12.87 -3.48 3.48
CA MET A 109 -13.24 -3.35 2.08
C MET A 109 -13.63 -4.70 1.50
N GLU A 110 -14.70 -4.73 0.71
CA GLU A 110 -15.16 -5.90 -0.04
C GLU A 110 -15.03 -5.66 -1.55
N GLY A 111 -14.59 -6.68 -2.30
CA GLY A 111 -14.34 -6.60 -3.75
C GLY A 111 -12.87 -6.28 -4.11
N ASP A 112 -12.65 -5.85 -5.36
CA ASP A 112 -11.31 -5.71 -5.96
C ASP A 112 -10.56 -4.45 -5.48
N GLY A 113 -10.09 -4.53 -4.25
CA GLY A 113 -9.19 -3.57 -3.65
C GLY A 113 -7.85 -3.40 -4.39
N PRO A 114 -7.16 -2.26 -4.20
CA PRO A 114 -7.59 -1.04 -3.51
C PRO A 114 -8.39 -0.09 -4.41
N ILE A 115 -8.69 -0.46 -5.66
CA ILE A 115 -9.23 0.46 -6.68
C ILE A 115 -10.76 0.37 -6.78
N HIS A 116 -11.33 -0.84 -6.69
CA HIS A 116 -12.73 -1.13 -6.98
C HIS A 116 -13.50 -1.74 -5.81
N GLY A 117 -12.92 -1.77 -4.61
CA GLY A 117 -13.63 -2.27 -3.43
C GLY A 117 -14.59 -1.24 -2.81
N LEU A 118 -15.64 -1.75 -2.17
CA LEU A 118 -16.60 -0.96 -1.41
C LEU A 118 -16.26 -1.02 0.08
N PRO A 119 -16.32 0.10 0.82
CA PRO A 119 -16.05 0.10 2.25
C PRO A 119 -17.13 -0.67 3.01
N VAL A 120 -16.72 -1.51 3.95
CA VAL A 120 -17.60 -2.28 4.85
C VAL A 120 -17.26 -1.91 6.29
N HIS A 121 -18.26 -1.48 7.05
CA HIS A 121 -18.08 -1.22 8.47
C HIS A 121 -18.16 -2.53 9.27
N MET A 122 -17.03 -3.00 9.79
CA MET A 122 -16.95 -4.22 10.60
C MET A 122 -16.91 -3.93 12.10
N GLY A 123 -16.43 -2.73 12.51
CA GLY A 123 -16.37 -2.35 13.92
C GLY A 123 -15.46 -3.25 14.77
N LEU A 124 -14.43 -3.83 14.16
CA LEU A 124 -13.59 -4.86 14.77
C LEU A 124 -12.15 -4.38 14.97
N ILE A 125 -11.53 -4.81 16.07
CA ILE A 125 -10.08 -4.78 16.26
C ILE A 125 -9.64 -6.22 16.52
N ILE A 126 -8.62 -6.68 15.81
CA ILE A 126 -7.98 -7.98 16.06
C ILE A 126 -6.59 -7.70 16.60
N ALA A 127 -6.21 -8.37 17.69
CA ALA A 127 -4.91 -8.16 18.29
C ALA A 127 -4.34 -9.47 18.86
N GLY A 128 -3.03 -9.59 18.81
CA GLY A 128 -2.31 -10.78 19.30
C GLY A 128 -0.82 -10.50 19.44
N ASP A 129 -0.11 -11.40 20.11
CA ASP A 129 1.35 -11.38 20.25
C ASP A 129 2.07 -12.11 19.11
N ASP A 130 1.33 -12.89 18.32
CA ASP A 130 1.86 -13.57 17.13
C ASP A 130 1.33 -12.95 15.83
N PRO A 131 2.18 -12.39 14.97
CA PRO A 131 1.74 -11.69 13.77
C PRO A 131 1.07 -12.61 12.72
N VAL A 132 1.51 -13.87 12.61
CA VAL A 132 0.94 -14.81 11.63
C VAL A 132 -0.40 -15.33 12.13
N ALA A 133 -0.51 -15.66 13.42
CA ALA A 133 -1.79 -16.06 14.01
C ALA A 133 -2.81 -14.92 13.95
N THR A 134 -2.39 -13.68 14.25
CA THR A 134 -3.26 -12.50 14.18
C THR A 134 -3.81 -12.30 12.77
N ASP A 135 -2.96 -12.38 11.74
CA ASP A 135 -3.37 -12.26 10.34
C ASP A 135 -4.24 -13.45 9.89
N SER A 136 -3.99 -14.65 10.44
CA SER A 136 -4.82 -15.84 10.20
C SER A 136 -6.25 -15.65 10.73
N ILE A 137 -6.40 -15.06 11.92
CA ILE A 137 -7.72 -14.71 12.47
C ILE A 137 -8.39 -13.63 11.62
N ALA A 138 -7.65 -12.63 11.12
CA ALA A 138 -8.18 -11.66 10.18
C ALA A 138 -8.70 -12.32 8.89
N ALA A 139 -7.94 -13.25 8.31
CA ALA A 139 -8.35 -14.00 7.13
C ALA A 139 -9.63 -14.83 7.37
N VAL A 140 -9.72 -15.53 8.51
CA VAL A 140 -10.93 -16.28 8.91
C VAL A 140 -12.13 -15.36 9.07
N THR A 141 -11.92 -14.18 9.67
CA THR A 141 -13.00 -13.20 9.91
C THR A 141 -13.66 -12.76 8.60
N ILE A 142 -12.90 -12.68 7.51
CA ILE A 142 -13.40 -12.30 6.18
C ILE A 142 -13.75 -13.51 5.28
N GLY A 143 -13.79 -14.72 5.85
CA GLY A 143 -14.33 -15.91 5.19
C GLY A 143 -13.31 -16.88 4.59
N TYR A 144 -12.00 -16.63 4.71
CA TYR A 144 -10.98 -17.61 4.28
C TYR A 144 -10.92 -18.80 5.23
N LYS A 145 -10.54 -19.97 4.69
CA LYS A 145 -10.44 -21.22 5.45
C LYS A 145 -9.07 -21.85 5.27
N ALA A 146 -8.60 -22.51 6.33
CA ALA A 146 -7.41 -23.34 6.26
C ALA A 146 -7.57 -24.41 5.16
N PRO A 147 -6.49 -24.76 4.42
CA PRO A 147 -5.08 -24.43 4.70
C PRO A 147 -4.57 -23.10 4.11
N TYR A 148 -5.44 -22.14 3.77
CA TYR A 148 -5.07 -20.78 3.33
C TYR A 148 -4.14 -20.74 2.11
N ILE A 149 -4.20 -21.73 1.23
CA ILE A 149 -3.30 -21.89 0.05
C ILE A 149 -3.23 -20.61 -0.79
N GLU A 150 -4.33 -19.86 -0.84
CA GLU A 150 -4.45 -18.61 -1.59
C GLU A 150 -3.75 -17.41 -0.93
N ILE A 151 -3.34 -17.54 0.34
CA ILE A 151 -2.70 -16.49 1.14
C ILE A 151 -1.29 -16.94 1.52
N GLY A 152 -0.36 -16.81 0.58
CA GLY A 152 1.05 -17.21 0.74
C GLY A 152 1.70 -16.77 2.07
N PRO A 153 1.55 -15.50 2.52
CA PRO A 153 2.12 -15.04 3.79
C PRO A 153 1.61 -15.78 5.04
N ILE A 154 0.43 -16.41 4.97
CA ILE A 154 -0.17 -17.21 6.06
C ILE A 154 0.12 -18.70 5.88
N ALA A 155 -0.05 -19.23 4.66
CA ALA A 155 0.08 -20.66 4.38
C ALA A 155 1.51 -21.21 4.58
N ILE A 156 2.52 -20.46 4.14
CA ILE A 156 3.93 -20.88 4.21
C ILE A 156 4.43 -21.06 5.66
N PRO A 157 4.15 -20.14 6.62
CA PRO A 157 4.63 -20.27 7.99
C PRO A 157 3.81 -21.21 8.89
N MET A 158 2.68 -21.76 8.44
CA MET A 158 1.84 -22.63 9.27
C MET A 158 2.39 -24.07 9.41
N PRO A 159 2.08 -24.78 10.51
CA PRO A 159 2.42 -26.20 10.66
C PRO A 159 1.74 -27.04 9.57
N GLY A 160 2.53 -27.59 8.64
CA GLY A 160 2.03 -28.28 7.45
C GLY A 160 2.12 -27.49 6.13
N GLY A 161 2.88 -26.38 6.11
CA GLY A 161 3.05 -25.52 4.94
C GLY A 161 3.39 -26.27 3.65
N LEU A 162 2.90 -25.73 2.53
CA LEU A 162 3.10 -26.24 1.17
C LEU A 162 4.59 -26.42 0.88
N VAL A 163 5.06 -27.67 0.92
CA VAL A 163 6.28 -28.15 0.27
C VAL A 163 5.89 -28.76 -1.07
#